data_AF-A0A955RFU1-F1
#
_entry.id   AF-A0A955RFU1-F1
#
_cell.length_a   1.000
_cell.length_b   1.000
_cell.length_c   1.000
_cell.angle_alpha   90.00
_cell.angle_beta   90.00
_cell.angle_gamma   90.00
#
_symmetry.space_group_name_H-M   'P 1'
#
loop_
_entity.id
_entity.type
_entity.pdbx_description
1 polymer ?
#
loop_
_entity_poly.entity_id
_entity_poly.type
_entity_poly.pdbx_seq_one_letter_code
_entity_poly.pdbx_strand_id
1 'polypeptide(L)'
;MARQSTPAAPAVEKPKTELVLVAIAGDDLDAGEEVAIPLEEGLPIGRSSKGLQLTDPLVSITHAIIRYTAKTGYTIEDLSSATGTWVDEECVRGESRPIGVGTRLRFGDTVFELQQARLAPIWVKWVVGGALGVVIAAVVLFGMQSLAPPPIQKLSCPPSTLGPIGIESLSVPDSFLRARGIVVDDLRCARVTDHDEDGHAEVWLTRTDDDGEYVVRPESDGGLTVLGELPAGCQQKLKHPGEFPLLDCSGETWLMDEGQYRVIDQEGVVVWYRELPEGEEPAPEDPKSKAKAKVKAQPQPTQVIELPGLSSAELGPIKVGRFALIGDGLGRFLGMRGIHRPIHYLICEEAFDGIKFQALTDEGQVQELRVGCISDLRFEGEVPGKPVAMALTPAGRRALIDDVTTFYAGNPDGIFLPREWTDVVEAISASPGFLIGATKIVADTKESDAPILTAIPPQSSVIDGAHQLAPRDSRTAAAPIALTVPITRPGKGQADPPGCSILRTTTSPFRSYGFSSLVSKPFLTVEEVGCGDPKVLARVGYSGGTTDVALPDDVDLRIVVDSRTSTRGLEVARARLSWREKP
;
A
#
# COMPACT_ATOMS: atom_id res chain seq x y z
N MET A 1 104.37 -46.19 -1.78
CA MET A 1 102.99 -46.64 -1.48
C MET A 1 102.06 -45.44 -1.64
N ALA A 2 101.39 -45.33 -2.79
CA ALA A 2 100.40 -44.28 -3.05
C ALA A 2 98.99 -44.86 -2.79
N ARG A 3 98.23 -44.23 -1.88
CA ARG A 3 96.81 -44.53 -1.67
C ARG A 3 96.01 -43.90 -2.82
N GLN A 4 95.41 -44.72 -3.66
CA GLN A 4 94.43 -44.29 -4.65
C GLN A 4 93.16 -43.82 -3.92
N SER A 5 92.76 -42.59 -4.19
CA SER A 5 91.50 -41.97 -3.75
C SER A 5 90.34 -42.46 -4.62
N THR A 6 89.34 -43.06 -3.98
CA THR A 6 88.08 -43.46 -4.61
C THR A 6 87.32 -42.24 -5.15
N PRO A 7 86.78 -42.25 -6.39
CA PRO A 7 85.99 -41.15 -6.92
C PRO A 7 84.65 -41.00 -6.18
N ALA A 8 84.27 -39.77 -5.88
CA ALA A 8 82.98 -39.41 -5.29
C ALA A 8 81.83 -39.74 -6.26
N ALA A 9 80.78 -40.39 -5.74
CA ALA A 9 79.58 -40.71 -6.50
C ALA A 9 78.82 -39.41 -6.91
N PRO A 10 78.22 -39.37 -8.12
CA PRO A 10 77.47 -38.20 -8.59
C PRO A 10 76.26 -37.90 -7.69
N ALA A 11 75.98 -36.61 -7.46
CA ALA A 11 74.82 -36.14 -6.73
C ALA A 11 73.53 -36.53 -7.47
N VAL A 12 72.63 -37.24 -6.78
CA VAL A 12 71.33 -37.64 -7.32
C VAL A 12 70.42 -36.41 -7.38
N GLU A 13 69.93 -36.07 -8.56
CA GLU A 13 68.94 -35.02 -8.80
C GLU A 13 67.61 -35.38 -8.11
N LYS A 14 67.10 -34.52 -7.20
CA LYS A 14 65.81 -34.75 -6.53
C LYS A 14 64.69 -34.80 -7.59
N PRO A 15 63.73 -35.74 -7.50
CA PRO A 15 62.67 -35.87 -8.49
C PRO A 15 61.81 -34.59 -8.54
N LYS A 16 61.48 -34.16 -9.75
CA LYS A 16 60.77 -32.90 -10.04
C LYS A 16 59.25 -32.97 -9.76
N THR A 17 58.75 -34.09 -9.25
CA THR A 17 57.31 -34.34 -9.05
C THR A 17 57.08 -35.05 -7.72
N GLU A 18 56.37 -34.38 -6.82
CA GLU A 18 55.92 -34.92 -5.54
C GLU A 18 54.59 -35.66 -5.75
N LEU A 19 54.47 -36.88 -5.23
CA LEU A 19 53.25 -37.68 -5.30
C LEU A 19 52.41 -37.46 -4.04
N VAL A 20 51.09 -37.45 -4.22
CA VAL A 20 50.10 -37.40 -3.14
C VAL A 20 49.23 -38.64 -3.20
N LEU A 21 48.77 -39.11 -2.04
CA LEU A 21 47.67 -40.07 -1.94
C LEU A 21 46.36 -39.28 -1.94
N VAL A 22 45.43 -39.61 -2.83
CA VAL A 22 44.09 -39.01 -2.84
C VAL A 22 43.10 -40.06 -2.37
N ALA A 23 42.38 -39.80 -1.27
CA ALA A 23 41.34 -40.71 -0.79
C ALA A 23 40.21 -40.77 -1.82
N ILE A 24 39.85 -41.96 -2.29
CA ILE A 24 38.76 -42.17 -3.26
C ILE A 24 37.56 -42.89 -2.63
N ALA A 25 37.79 -43.64 -1.55
CA ALA A 25 36.75 -44.28 -0.75
C ALA A 25 37.29 -44.59 0.67
N GLY A 26 36.39 -44.71 1.64
CA GLY A 26 36.71 -45.02 3.04
C GLY A 26 35.94 -44.12 4.01
N ASP A 27 35.85 -44.53 5.27
CA ASP A 27 35.18 -43.76 6.33
C ASP A 27 36.17 -42.88 7.11
N ASP A 28 37.48 -43.11 6.98
CA ASP A 28 38.52 -42.42 7.75
C ASP A 28 38.88 -41.03 7.20
N LEU A 29 38.67 -40.80 5.91
CA LEU A 29 38.99 -39.54 5.23
C LEU A 29 37.91 -39.22 4.20
N ASP A 30 37.64 -37.94 3.98
CA ASP A 30 36.68 -37.50 2.98
C ASP A 30 37.23 -37.79 1.56
N ALA A 31 36.36 -38.22 0.65
CA ALA A 31 36.75 -38.44 -0.74
C ALA A 31 37.31 -37.14 -1.36
N GLY A 32 38.53 -37.22 -1.91
CA GLY A 32 39.29 -36.10 -2.45
C GLY A 32 40.36 -35.53 -1.50
N GLU A 33 40.45 -36.01 -0.26
CA GLU A 33 41.51 -35.57 0.65
C GLU A 33 42.89 -36.03 0.17
N GLU A 34 43.85 -35.10 0.12
CA GLU A 34 45.21 -35.31 -0.38
C GLU A 34 46.23 -35.43 0.77
N VAL A 35 47.04 -36.48 0.76
CA VAL A 35 48.11 -36.72 1.75
C VAL A 35 49.46 -36.74 1.04
N ALA A 36 50.34 -35.81 1.41
CA ALA A 36 51.69 -35.73 0.84
C ALA A 36 52.59 -36.90 1.29
N ILE A 37 53.39 -37.43 0.36
CA ILE A 37 54.34 -38.50 0.64
C ILE A 37 55.75 -37.91 0.82
N PRO A 38 56.27 -37.78 2.05
CA PRO A 38 57.59 -37.20 2.29
C PRO A 38 58.71 -38.05 1.68
N LEU A 39 59.59 -37.41 0.91
CA LEU A 39 60.69 -38.05 0.18
C LEU A 39 61.75 -38.71 1.09
N GLU A 40 62.03 -38.12 2.26
CA GLU A 40 63.21 -38.49 3.06
C GLU A 40 62.88 -39.52 4.15
N GLU A 41 61.74 -39.39 4.83
CA GLU A 41 61.38 -40.24 5.97
C GLU A 41 60.47 -41.42 5.57
N GLY A 42 59.82 -41.31 4.41
CA GLY A 42 58.73 -42.18 4.00
C GLY A 42 57.42 -41.86 4.75
N LEU A 43 56.30 -42.32 4.22
CA LEU A 43 54.99 -42.17 4.84
C LEU A 43 54.60 -43.47 5.56
N PRO A 44 54.77 -43.57 6.88
CA PRO A 44 54.24 -44.71 7.63
C PRO A 44 52.71 -44.59 7.69
N ILE A 45 52.02 -45.72 7.51
CA ILE A 45 50.56 -45.82 7.46
C ILE A 45 50.11 -46.84 8.52
N GLY A 46 49.10 -46.51 9.31
CA GLY A 46 48.58 -47.42 10.32
C GLY A 46 47.70 -46.74 11.36
N ARG A 47 47.07 -47.54 12.23
CA ARG A 47 46.09 -47.02 13.21
C ARG A 47 46.67 -46.12 14.30
N SER A 48 47.98 -46.18 14.53
CA SER A 48 48.69 -45.26 15.41
C SER A 48 49.98 -44.75 14.77
N SER A 49 49.96 -44.61 13.44
CA SER A 49 51.10 -44.09 12.70
C SER A 49 51.32 -42.61 12.99
N LYS A 50 52.59 -42.18 12.97
CA LYS A 50 52.98 -40.75 13.01
C LYS A 50 52.83 -40.05 11.65
N GLY A 51 52.64 -40.83 10.58
CA GLY A 51 52.40 -40.33 9.22
C GLY A 51 50.90 -40.27 8.94
N LEU A 52 50.41 -41.19 8.11
CA LEU A 52 48.98 -41.32 7.83
C LEU A 52 48.31 -42.23 8.87
N GLN A 53 47.50 -41.63 9.74
CA GLN A 53 46.70 -42.35 10.72
C GLN A 53 45.32 -42.67 10.16
N LEU A 54 44.95 -43.95 10.16
CA LEU A 54 43.63 -44.46 9.72
C LEU A 54 42.92 -45.11 10.92
N THR A 55 41.69 -44.69 11.25
CA THR A 55 40.97 -45.19 12.43
C THR A 55 40.29 -46.54 12.20
N ASP A 56 40.24 -47.02 10.96
CA ASP A 56 39.69 -48.31 10.56
C ASP A 56 40.25 -49.48 11.43
N PRO A 57 39.38 -50.27 12.09
CA PRO A 57 39.81 -51.41 12.91
C PRO A 57 40.54 -52.51 12.11
N LEU A 58 40.31 -52.62 10.80
CA LEU A 58 41.00 -53.53 9.88
C LEU A 58 42.43 -53.09 9.56
N VAL A 59 42.79 -51.84 9.87
CA VAL A 59 44.14 -51.33 9.71
C VAL A 59 44.98 -51.64 10.96
N SER A 60 46.13 -52.30 10.75
CA SER A 60 47.08 -52.61 11.83
C SER A 60 47.75 -51.34 12.40
N ILE A 61 48.25 -51.41 13.63
CA ILE A 61 48.90 -50.26 14.32
C ILE A 61 50.04 -49.69 13.47
N THR A 62 50.86 -50.57 12.89
CA THR A 62 51.86 -50.30 11.86
C THR A 62 51.52 -51.17 10.66
N HIS A 63 50.85 -50.60 9.65
CA HIS A 63 50.27 -51.38 8.55
C HIS A 63 51.23 -51.46 7.37
N ALA A 64 51.65 -50.33 6.84
CA ALA A 64 52.53 -50.24 5.68
C ALA A 64 53.43 -49.01 5.77
N ILE A 65 54.42 -48.95 4.90
CA ILE A 65 55.20 -47.73 4.68
C ILE A 65 55.44 -47.50 3.20
N ILE A 66 55.24 -46.25 2.77
CA ILE A 66 55.66 -45.80 1.44
C ILE A 66 57.02 -45.14 1.56
N ARG A 67 58.00 -45.59 0.78
CA ARG A 67 59.36 -45.02 0.75
C ARG A 67 59.75 -44.62 -0.66
N TYR A 68 60.45 -43.51 -0.77
CA TYR A 68 61.12 -43.13 -2.01
C TYR A 68 62.60 -43.55 -1.97
N THR A 69 63.09 -44.16 -3.04
CA THR A 69 64.53 -44.30 -3.26
C THR A 69 64.92 -43.79 -4.63
N ALA A 70 66.11 -43.21 -4.73
CA ALA A 70 66.68 -42.75 -6.00
C ALA A 70 66.76 -43.83 -7.09
N LYS A 71 66.86 -45.11 -6.71
CA LYS A 71 67.03 -46.23 -7.66
C LYS A 71 65.71 -46.83 -8.13
N THR A 72 64.72 -46.92 -7.25
CA THR A 72 63.47 -47.66 -7.50
C THR A 72 62.23 -46.77 -7.56
N GLY A 73 62.37 -45.47 -7.27
CA GLY A 73 61.22 -44.56 -7.14
C GLY A 73 60.44 -44.80 -5.84
N TYR A 74 59.13 -44.54 -5.88
CA TYR A 74 58.24 -44.83 -4.76
C TYR A 74 57.95 -46.33 -4.70
N THR A 75 58.02 -46.87 -3.50
CA THR A 75 57.72 -48.27 -3.20
C THR A 75 56.86 -48.34 -1.96
N ILE A 76 55.98 -49.33 -1.88
CA ILE A 76 55.19 -49.66 -0.69
C ILE A 76 55.62 -51.00 -0.13
N GLU A 77 55.73 -51.08 1.19
CA GLU A 77 56.06 -52.30 1.91
C GLU A 77 55.03 -52.54 3.01
N ASP A 78 54.40 -53.72 3.00
CA ASP A 78 53.49 -54.17 4.05
C ASP A 78 54.29 -54.64 5.28
N LEU A 79 54.01 -54.06 6.44
CA LEU A 79 54.74 -54.31 7.68
C LEU A 79 54.13 -55.48 8.48
N SER A 80 53.79 -56.57 7.78
CA SER A 80 53.09 -57.74 8.34
C SER A 80 51.72 -57.40 8.91
N SER A 81 50.92 -56.66 8.16
CA SER A 81 49.57 -56.29 8.59
C SER A 81 48.64 -57.52 8.62
N ALA A 82 47.63 -57.50 9.50
CA ALA A 82 46.70 -58.62 9.66
C ALA A 82 45.85 -58.89 8.40
N THR A 83 45.48 -57.83 7.69
CA THR A 83 44.59 -57.85 6.51
C THR A 83 45.34 -57.75 5.18
N GLY A 84 46.63 -57.40 5.22
CA GLY A 84 47.47 -57.15 4.05
C GLY A 84 47.24 -55.77 3.43
N THR A 85 48.26 -55.27 2.74
CA THR A 85 48.17 -54.09 1.89
C THR A 85 47.75 -54.51 0.49
N TRP A 86 46.87 -53.77 -0.18
CA TRP A 86 46.43 -54.07 -1.54
C TRP A 86 46.94 -53.02 -2.51
N VAL A 87 47.57 -53.45 -3.61
CA VAL A 87 48.10 -52.59 -4.68
C VAL A 87 47.46 -53.04 -5.99
N ASP A 88 46.65 -52.18 -6.61
CA ASP A 88 45.92 -52.48 -7.85
C ASP A 88 45.16 -53.84 -7.79
N GLU A 89 44.45 -54.08 -6.69
CA GLU A 89 43.69 -55.30 -6.37
C GLU A 89 44.54 -56.57 -6.09
N GLU A 90 45.87 -56.48 -6.05
CA GLU A 90 46.76 -57.57 -5.60
C GLU A 90 47.17 -57.36 -4.13
N CYS A 91 46.94 -58.36 -3.28
CA CYS A 91 47.38 -58.31 -1.88
C CYS A 91 48.89 -58.58 -1.77
N VAL A 92 49.63 -57.63 -1.21
CA VAL A 92 51.08 -57.70 -1.02
C VAL A 92 51.39 -57.85 0.47
N ARG A 93 52.23 -58.82 0.83
CA ARG A 93 52.60 -59.12 2.22
C ARG A 93 54.11 -59.28 2.33
N GLY A 94 54.75 -58.41 3.11
CA GLY A 94 56.19 -58.44 3.40
C GLY A 94 57.13 -58.14 2.22
N GLU A 95 56.63 -58.07 0.98
CA GLU A 95 57.41 -57.69 -0.20
C GLU A 95 57.21 -56.22 -0.55
N SER A 96 58.31 -55.53 -0.86
CA SER A 96 58.28 -54.16 -1.35
C SER A 96 57.87 -54.12 -2.84
N ARG A 97 56.87 -53.31 -3.17
CA ARG A 97 56.32 -53.18 -4.54
C ARG A 97 56.43 -51.74 -5.04
N PRO A 98 56.87 -51.50 -6.29
CA PRO A 98 56.93 -50.17 -6.87
C PRO A 98 55.51 -49.62 -7.11
N ILE A 99 55.33 -48.32 -6.87
CA ILE A 99 54.06 -47.62 -7.04
C ILE A 99 54.27 -46.32 -7.82
N GLY A 100 53.25 -45.87 -8.56
CA GLY A 100 53.30 -44.67 -9.38
C GLY A 100 51.96 -43.97 -9.48
N VAL A 101 51.87 -42.93 -10.31
CA VAL A 101 50.62 -42.22 -10.58
C VAL A 101 49.58 -43.18 -11.15
N GLY A 102 48.37 -43.13 -10.61
CA GLY A 102 47.25 -44.00 -10.97
C GLY A 102 47.21 -45.33 -10.20
N THR A 103 48.26 -45.68 -9.44
CA THR A 103 48.24 -46.87 -8.57
C THR A 103 47.19 -46.70 -7.48
N ARG A 104 46.35 -47.72 -7.30
CA ARG A 104 45.37 -47.79 -6.21
C ARG A 104 45.92 -48.56 -5.03
N LEU A 105 45.87 -47.94 -3.87
CA LEU A 105 46.28 -48.54 -2.60
C LEU A 105 45.08 -48.70 -1.70
N ARG A 106 44.90 -49.88 -1.11
CA ARG A 106 43.84 -50.11 -0.12
C ARG A 106 44.42 -50.66 1.19
N PHE A 107 44.02 -50.01 2.28
CA PHE A 107 44.36 -50.34 3.66
C PHE A 107 43.07 -50.52 4.44
N GLY A 108 42.72 -51.76 4.78
CA GLY A 108 41.37 -52.04 5.30
C GLY A 108 40.30 -51.67 4.27
N ASP A 109 39.38 -50.77 4.64
CA ASP A 109 38.29 -50.27 3.82
C ASP A 109 38.61 -48.94 3.12
N THR A 110 39.71 -48.28 3.49
CA THR A 110 40.13 -47.01 2.89
C THR A 110 40.96 -47.23 1.63
N VAL A 111 40.55 -46.60 0.53
CA VAL A 111 41.18 -46.69 -0.80
C VAL A 111 41.73 -45.33 -1.21
N PHE A 112 42.98 -45.33 -1.65
CA PHE A 112 43.70 -44.19 -2.19
C PHE A 112 44.07 -44.41 -3.65
N GLU A 113 44.20 -43.34 -4.41
CA GLU A 113 44.86 -43.31 -5.70
C GLU A 113 46.07 -42.37 -5.66
N LEU A 114 47.23 -42.80 -6.15
CA LEU A 114 48.40 -41.95 -6.24
C LEU A 114 48.23 -40.94 -7.37
N GLN A 115 48.37 -39.65 -7.07
CA GLN A 115 48.32 -38.59 -8.08
C GLN A 115 49.56 -37.70 -8.04
N GLN A 116 49.82 -36.98 -9.13
CA GLN A 116 50.81 -35.89 -9.10
C GLN A 116 50.23 -34.73 -8.31
N ALA A 117 51.00 -34.20 -7.35
CA ALA A 117 50.64 -33.00 -6.62
C ALA A 117 50.40 -31.86 -7.63
N ARG A 118 49.13 -31.43 -7.78
CA ARG A 118 48.81 -30.26 -8.58
C ARG A 118 49.21 -29.03 -7.77
N LEU A 119 50.46 -28.59 -7.90
CA LEU A 119 50.88 -27.28 -7.43
C LEU A 119 50.13 -26.22 -8.23
N ALA A 120 48.92 -25.88 -7.78
CA ALA A 120 48.21 -24.72 -8.30
C ALA A 120 49.12 -23.50 -8.06
N PRO A 121 49.45 -22.74 -9.12
CA PRO A 121 50.43 -21.68 -9.01
C PRO A 121 49.91 -20.62 -8.05
N ILE A 122 50.79 -20.15 -7.16
CA ILE A 122 50.49 -19.30 -5.99
C ILE A 122 49.58 -18.09 -6.33
N TRP A 123 49.66 -17.56 -7.56
CA TRP A 123 48.83 -16.44 -8.01
C TRP A 123 47.31 -16.73 -8.01
N VAL A 124 46.87 -17.99 -8.18
CA VAL A 124 45.44 -18.36 -8.16
C VAL A 124 44.84 -18.20 -6.76
N LYS A 125 45.59 -18.48 -5.69
CA LYS A 125 45.14 -18.29 -4.30
C LYS A 125 44.91 -16.80 -3.96
N TRP A 126 45.69 -15.89 -4.55
CA TRP A 126 45.51 -14.44 -4.38
C TRP A 126 44.28 -13.90 -5.10
N VAL A 127 43.94 -14.44 -6.28
CA VAL A 127 42.75 -14.00 -7.05
C VAL A 127 41.45 -14.42 -6.36
N VAL A 128 41.38 -15.63 -5.81
CA VAL A 128 40.17 -16.12 -5.10
C VAL A 128 39.99 -15.41 -3.75
N GLY A 129 41.07 -15.19 -2.99
CA GLY A 129 41.01 -14.43 -1.74
C GLY A 129 40.60 -12.96 -1.94
N GLY A 130 41.08 -12.32 -3.01
CA GLY A 130 40.68 -10.95 -3.37
C GLY A 130 39.19 -10.84 -3.74
N ALA A 131 38.66 -11.78 -4.53
CA ALA A 131 37.25 -11.78 -4.91
C ALA A 131 36.31 -11.99 -3.69
N LEU A 132 36.66 -12.90 -2.77
CA LEU A 132 35.87 -13.16 -1.57
C LEU A 132 35.86 -11.95 -0.61
N GLY A 133 37.00 -11.26 -0.48
CA GLY A 133 37.11 -10.04 0.33
C GLY A 133 36.22 -8.91 -0.19
N VAL A 134 36.13 -8.73 -1.51
CA VAL A 134 35.25 -7.72 -2.13
C VAL A 134 33.78 -8.04 -1.90
N VAL A 135 33.37 -9.31 -1.99
CA VAL A 135 31.98 -9.72 -1.73
C VAL A 135 31.61 -9.52 -0.27
N ILE A 136 32.46 -9.93 0.68
CA ILE A 136 32.19 -9.73 2.12
C ILE A 136 32.11 -8.23 2.46
N ALA A 137 33.05 -7.42 1.93
CA ALA A 137 33.02 -5.98 2.14
C ALA A 137 31.75 -5.34 1.56
N ALA A 138 31.31 -5.76 0.37
CA ALA A 138 30.05 -5.30 -0.22
C ALA A 138 28.83 -5.71 0.61
N VAL A 139 28.77 -6.95 1.12
CA VAL A 139 27.67 -7.42 1.98
C VAL A 139 27.63 -6.66 3.31
N VAL A 140 28.79 -6.40 3.93
CA VAL A 140 28.87 -5.61 5.18
C VAL A 140 28.47 -4.16 4.92
N LEU A 141 28.95 -3.52 3.86
CA LEU A 141 28.55 -2.15 3.50
C LEU A 141 27.05 -2.04 3.22
N PHE A 142 26.48 -3.00 2.49
CA PHE A 142 25.05 -3.02 2.16
C PHE A 142 24.18 -3.37 3.38
N GLY A 143 24.67 -4.25 4.26
CA GLY A 143 24.03 -4.60 5.52
C GLY A 143 24.01 -3.42 6.51
N MET A 144 25.10 -2.66 6.60
CA MET A 144 25.16 -1.47 7.46
C MET A 144 24.28 -0.32 6.94
N GLN A 145 24.11 -0.18 5.61
CA GLN A 145 23.15 0.79 5.04
C GLN A 145 21.70 0.47 5.39
N SER A 146 21.37 -0.79 5.67
CA SER A 146 20.01 -1.21 6.05
C SER A 146 19.64 -0.89 7.51
N LEU A 147 20.62 -0.50 8.35
CA LEU A 147 20.41 -0.11 9.75
C LEU A 147 20.28 1.40 9.94
N ALA A 148 20.65 2.21 8.94
CA ALA A 148 20.41 3.64 9.01
C ALA A 148 18.89 3.90 8.96
N PRO A 149 18.33 4.75 9.85
CA PRO A 149 16.94 5.15 9.72
C PRO A 149 16.73 5.72 8.32
N PRO A 150 15.59 5.40 7.66
CA PRO A 150 15.32 5.92 6.33
C PRO A 150 15.49 7.45 6.35
N PRO A 151 16.17 8.02 5.35
CA PRO A 151 16.44 9.45 5.34
C PRO A 151 15.11 10.20 5.46
N ILE A 152 15.02 11.05 6.49
CA ILE A 152 13.86 11.93 6.68
C ILE A 152 13.72 12.77 5.42
N GLN A 153 12.52 12.75 4.86
CA GLN A 153 12.25 13.38 3.58
C GLN A 153 12.13 14.89 3.81
N LYS A 154 13.09 15.64 3.26
CA LYS A 154 13.11 17.10 3.35
C LYS A 154 12.57 17.71 2.07
N LEU A 155 11.49 18.45 2.18
CA LEU A 155 10.99 19.33 1.13
C LEU A 155 11.70 20.67 1.24
N SER A 156 12.25 21.18 0.13
CA SER A 156 12.73 22.55 0.09
C SER A 156 11.53 23.49 0.04
N CYS A 157 11.55 24.50 0.90
CA CYS A 157 10.52 25.52 0.99
C CYS A 157 11.05 26.86 0.48
N PRO A 158 10.22 27.66 -0.21
CA PRO A 158 10.57 29.04 -0.49
C PRO A 158 10.73 29.82 0.83
N PRO A 159 11.52 30.91 0.83
CA PRO A 159 11.61 31.78 2.00
C PRO A 159 10.21 32.29 2.39
N SER A 160 9.99 32.46 3.70
CA SER A 160 8.75 32.99 4.24
C SER A 160 8.40 34.33 3.58
N THR A 161 7.14 34.47 3.19
CA THR A 161 6.61 35.73 2.64
C THR A 161 6.07 36.65 3.73
N LEU A 162 5.84 36.12 4.94
CA LEU A 162 5.17 36.77 6.06
C LEU A 162 5.79 36.25 7.37
N GLY A 163 6.54 37.10 8.08
CA GLY A 163 7.11 36.79 9.41
C GLY A 163 8.62 36.50 9.43
N PRO A 164 9.25 36.52 10.63
CA PRO A 164 10.69 36.31 10.80
C PRO A 164 11.12 34.84 10.69
N ILE A 165 10.17 33.91 10.61
CA ILE A 165 10.45 32.47 10.66
C ILE A 165 10.65 31.94 9.25
N GLY A 166 11.91 31.77 8.86
CA GLY A 166 12.28 31.07 7.65
C GLY A 166 12.38 29.57 7.91
N ILE A 167 11.48 28.79 7.32
CA ILE A 167 11.68 27.34 7.16
C ILE A 167 12.25 27.12 5.76
N GLU A 168 13.56 26.85 5.65
CA GLU A 168 14.19 26.54 4.36
C GLU A 168 13.88 25.10 3.91
N SER A 169 13.64 24.20 4.86
CA SER A 169 13.28 22.81 4.57
C SER A 169 12.28 22.26 5.58
N LEU A 170 11.23 21.60 5.09
CA LEU A 170 10.25 20.88 5.91
C LEU A 170 10.56 19.38 5.92
N SER A 171 10.66 18.79 7.10
CA SER A 171 10.68 17.33 7.25
C SER A 171 9.25 16.80 7.25
N VAL A 172 8.90 15.94 6.31
CA VAL A 172 7.55 15.36 6.24
C VAL A 172 7.58 13.92 6.78
N PRO A 173 6.88 13.62 7.88
CA PRO A 173 6.81 12.26 8.41
C PRO A 173 6.16 11.29 7.42
N ASP A 174 6.69 10.08 7.31
CA ASP A 174 6.09 9.05 6.47
C ASP A 174 4.64 8.76 6.89
N SER A 175 4.30 8.83 8.19
CA SER A 175 2.93 8.64 8.65
C SER A 175 1.95 9.67 8.08
N PHE A 176 2.38 10.93 7.89
CA PHE A 176 1.57 11.97 7.24
C PHE A 176 1.31 11.61 5.77
N LEU A 177 2.36 11.21 5.05
CA LEU A 177 2.29 10.79 3.64
C LEU A 177 1.37 9.56 3.47
N ARG A 178 1.56 8.53 4.30
CA ARG A 178 0.80 7.26 4.20
C ARG A 178 -0.66 7.38 4.57
N ALA A 179 -1.00 8.17 5.59
CA ALA A 179 -2.39 8.44 5.96
C ALA A 179 -3.18 9.05 4.80
N ARG A 180 -2.52 9.82 3.92
CA ARG A 180 -3.12 10.51 2.79
C ARG A 180 -2.86 9.84 1.44
N GLY A 181 -2.12 8.73 1.40
CA GLY A 181 -1.75 8.08 0.15
C GLY A 181 -0.91 8.95 -0.79
N ILE A 182 -0.09 9.83 -0.22
CA ILE A 182 0.79 10.73 -0.96
C ILE A 182 2.20 10.10 -0.97
N VAL A 183 2.93 10.26 -2.08
CA VAL A 183 4.38 10.04 -2.11
C VAL A 183 5.08 11.38 -2.05
N VAL A 184 6.23 11.47 -1.38
CA VAL A 184 6.87 12.78 -1.16
C VAL A 184 7.18 13.51 -2.46
N ASP A 185 7.49 12.74 -3.52
CA ASP A 185 7.90 13.28 -4.81
C ASP A 185 6.76 14.03 -5.50
N ASP A 186 5.52 13.82 -5.04
CA ASP A 186 4.32 14.54 -5.47
C ASP A 186 4.03 15.76 -4.61
N LEU A 187 4.74 15.96 -3.49
CA LEU A 187 4.51 17.08 -2.59
C LEU A 187 5.48 18.22 -2.87
N ARG A 188 4.98 19.46 -2.88
CA ARG A 188 5.77 20.67 -3.05
C ARG A 188 5.42 21.65 -1.94
N CYS A 189 6.42 22.31 -1.38
CA CYS A 189 6.19 23.41 -0.46
C CYS A 189 5.91 24.67 -1.28
N ALA A 190 4.64 25.08 -1.34
CA ALA A 190 4.18 26.19 -2.16
C ALA A 190 4.48 27.54 -1.52
N ARG A 191 4.24 27.66 -0.20
CA ARG A 191 4.51 28.87 0.58
C ARG A 191 4.62 28.55 2.07
N VAL A 192 5.31 29.43 2.80
CA VAL A 192 5.40 29.42 4.26
C VAL A 192 4.89 30.76 4.77
N THR A 193 3.95 30.74 5.70
CA THR A 193 3.30 31.90 6.30
C THR A 193 3.41 31.85 7.83
N ASP A 194 3.03 32.96 8.48
CA ASP A 194 2.77 33.10 9.92
C ASP A 194 1.59 34.08 9.98
N HIS A 195 0.39 33.56 9.72
CA HIS A 195 -0.78 34.38 9.38
C HIS A 195 -1.40 35.07 10.59
N ASP A 196 -1.39 34.39 11.74
CA ASP A 196 -1.86 34.90 13.03
C ASP A 196 -0.76 35.57 13.87
N GLU A 197 0.47 35.64 13.35
CA GLU A 197 1.64 36.23 14.02
C GLU A 197 1.93 35.56 15.38
N ASP A 198 1.55 34.28 15.53
CA ASP A 198 1.78 33.50 16.75
C ASP A 198 3.23 32.98 16.85
N GLY A 199 4.03 33.16 15.79
CA GLY A 199 5.41 32.68 15.74
C GLY A 199 5.51 31.18 15.44
N HIS A 200 4.48 30.58 14.86
CA HIS A 200 4.49 29.25 14.31
C HIS A 200 4.28 29.33 12.79
N ALA A 201 5.17 28.70 12.03
CA ALA A 201 5.05 28.70 10.59
C ALA A 201 3.87 27.81 10.14
N GLU A 202 3.01 28.31 9.25
CA GLU A 202 2.10 27.47 8.49
C GLU A 202 2.69 27.19 7.10
N VAL A 203 2.88 25.91 6.81
CA VAL A 203 3.45 25.45 5.57
C VAL A 203 2.34 24.95 4.67
N TRP A 204 2.26 25.53 3.47
CA TRP A 204 1.28 25.19 2.45
C TRP A 204 1.91 24.22 1.46
N LEU A 205 1.39 23.01 1.40
CA LEU A 205 1.91 21.90 0.61
C LEU A 205 0.96 21.63 -0.55
N THR A 206 1.41 21.81 -1.79
CA THR A 206 0.64 21.45 -2.98
C THR A 206 1.02 20.07 -3.48
N ARG A 207 0.08 19.39 -4.14
CA ARG A 207 0.37 18.16 -4.89
C ARG A 207 0.67 18.47 -6.35
N THR A 208 1.53 17.67 -6.98
CA THR A 208 1.90 17.79 -8.40
C THR A 208 0.75 17.50 -9.36
N ASP A 209 -0.23 16.71 -8.94
CA ASP A 209 -1.46 16.43 -9.69
C ASP A 209 -2.53 17.52 -9.54
N ASP A 210 -2.23 18.60 -8.78
CA ASP A 210 -3.13 19.75 -8.56
C ASP A 210 -4.48 19.34 -7.96
N ASP A 211 -4.49 18.28 -7.14
CA ASP A 211 -5.69 17.78 -6.45
C ASP A 211 -6.04 18.58 -5.18
N GLY A 212 -5.14 19.44 -4.69
CA GLY A 212 -5.35 20.20 -3.45
C GLY A 212 -4.10 20.81 -2.82
N GLU A 213 -4.35 21.64 -1.80
CA GLU A 213 -3.35 22.20 -0.89
C GLU A 213 -3.54 21.65 0.54
N TYR A 214 -2.47 21.25 1.21
CA TYR A 214 -2.49 20.97 2.65
C TYR A 214 -1.88 22.14 3.40
N VAL A 215 -2.54 22.61 4.45
CA VAL A 215 -1.96 23.57 5.38
C VAL A 215 -1.54 22.83 6.63
N VAL A 216 -0.25 22.86 6.94
CA VAL A 216 0.30 22.13 8.09
C VAL A 216 1.14 23.04 8.97
N ARG A 217 1.11 22.78 10.27
CA ARG A 217 1.99 23.38 11.27
C ARG A 217 3.06 22.37 11.67
N PRO A 218 4.36 22.66 11.47
CA PRO A 218 5.44 21.80 11.94
C PRO A 218 5.53 21.84 13.46
N GLU A 219 5.60 20.67 14.08
CA GLU A 219 5.72 20.52 15.53
C GLU A 219 7.17 20.35 15.97
N SER A 220 7.44 20.66 17.24
CA SER A 220 8.80 20.57 17.81
C SER A 220 9.39 19.14 17.84
N ASP A 221 8.54 18.11 17.81
CA ASP A 221 8.93 16.70 17.76
C ASP A 221 9.17 16.18 16.33
N GLY A 222 9.03 17.05 15.32
CA GLY A 222 9.10 16.71 13.90
C GLY A 222 7.79 16.19 13.32
N GLY A 223 6.71 16.15 14.10
CA GLY A 223 5.35 15.92 13.63
C GLY A 223 4.80 17.07 12.79
N LEU A 224 3.64 16.83 12.16
CA LEU A 224 2.88 17.85 11.44
C LEU A 224 1.44 17.85 11.95
N THR A 225 0.98 18.99 12.45
CA THR A 225 -0.44 19.22 12.74
C THR A 225 -1.13 19.72 11.47
N VAL A 226 -2.20 19.05 11.04
CA VAL A 226 -2.92 19.43 9.82
C VAL A 226 -3.96 20.47 10.18
N LEU A 227 -3.75 21.69 9.68
CA LEU A 227 -4.67 22.79 9.82
C LEU A 227 -5.77 22.69 8.76
N GLY A 228 -5.48 22.25 7.53
CA GLY A 228 -6.51 22.14 6.50
C GLY A 228 -6.13 21.25 5.34
N GLU A 229 -7.15 20.68 4.69
CA GLU A 229 -7.04 20.01 3.38
C GLU A 229 -7.97 20.76 2.43
N LEU A 230 -7.36 21.61 1.60
CA LEU A 230 -8.06 22.56 0.75
C LEU A 230 -8.09 22.04 -0.69
N PRO A 231 -9.17 22.32 -1.45
CA PRO A 231 -9.18 22.09 -2.89
C PRO A 231 -8.07 22.89 -3.59
N ALA A 232 -7.70 22.48 -4.79
CA ALA A 232 -6.72 23.24 -5.56
C ALA A 232 -7.27 24.61 -5.99
N GLY A 233 -6.36 25.56 -6.22
CA GLY A 233 -6.69 26.88 -6.75
C GLY A 233 -7.41 27.83 -5.77
N CYS A 234 -7.32 27.58 -4.45
CA CYS A 234 -7.88 28.50 -3.46
C CYS A 234 -7.27 29.90 -3.55
N GLN A 235 -8.12 30.93 -3.53
CA GLN A 235 -7.72 32.33 -3.57
C GLN A 235 -8.02 33.04 -2.25
N GLN A 236 -7.16 33.94 -1.79
CA GLN A 236 -7.43 34.73 -0.59
C GLN A 236 -8.45 35.84 -0.92
N LYS A 237 -9.63 35.83 -0.27
CA LYS A 237 -10.70 36.84 -0.46
C LYS A 237 -10.50 38.09 0.40
N LEU A 238 -10.10 37.91 1.65
CA LEU A 238 -9.97 38.99 2.62
C LEU A 238 -8.83 38.68 3.58
N LYS A 239 -7.99 39.70 3.85
CA LYS A 239 -6.91 39.60 4.84
C LYS A 239 -7.07 40.71 5.85
N HIS A 240 -7.46 40.34 7.08
CA HIS A 240 -7.28 41.21 8.23
C HIS A 240 -5.88 40.98 8.81
N PRO A 241 -5.14 42.03 9.20
CA PRO A 241 -3.85 41.87 9.89
C PRO A 241 -4.02 41.06 11.19
N GLY A 242 -3.17 40.05 11.40
CA GLY A 242 -3.23 39.17 12.58
C GLY A 242 -4.32 38.10 12.55
N GLU A 243 -4.97 37.87 11.41
CA GLU A 243 -5.97 36.81 11.25
C GLU A 243 -5.66 35.94 10.02
N PHE A 244 -6.07 34.67 10.09
CA PHE A 244 -6.02 33.78 8.93
C PHE A 244 -6.91 34.31 7.80
N PRO A 245 -6.46 34.22 6.53
CA PRO A 245 -7.23 34.71 5.41
C PRO A 245 -8.49 33.87 5.20
N LEU A 246 -9.57 34.53 4.81
CA LEU A 246 -10.71 33.86 4.18
C LEU A 246 -10.27 33.36 2.80
N LEU A 247 -10.46 32.07 2.53
CA LEU A 247 -10.11 31.47 1.25
C LEU A 247 -11.38 31.19 0.45
N ASP A 248 -11.34 31.44 -0.86
CA ASP A 248 -12.33 31.00 -1.82
C ASP A 248 -11.76 29.84 -2.64
N CYS A 249 -12.32 28.66 -2.44
CA CYS A 249 -11.90 27.43 -3.09
C CYS A 249 -13.01 26.95 -4.01
N SER A 250 -12.99 27.41 -5.26
CA SER A 250 -14.02 27.09 -6.25
C SER A 250 -15.43 27.43 -5.77
N GLY A 251 -15.63 28.60 -5.14
CA GLY A 251 -16.90 29.11 -4.60
C GLY A 251 -17.31 28.58 -3.22
N GLU A 252 -16.43 27.82 -2.55
CA GLU A 252 -16.55 27.51 -1.11
C GLU A 252 -15.70 28.52 -0.34
N THR A 253 -16.26 29.14 0.69
CA THR A 253 -15.48 30.00 1.59
C THR A 253 -14.96 29.18 2.77
N TRP A 254 -13.64 29.17 2.92
CA TRP A 254 -12.95 28.51 4.03
C TRP A 254 -12.42 29.53 5.01
N LEU A 255 -12.55 29.21 6.31
CA LEU A 255 -12.06 30.01 7.42
C LEU A 255 -11.30 29.11 8.39
N MET A 256 -10.21 29.61 8.97
CA MET A 256 -9.57 28.95 10.10
C MET A 256 -10.43 29.15 11.35
N ASP A 257 -10.97 28.05 11.87
CA ASP A 257 -11.80 27.99 13.07
C ASP A 257 -11.24 26.91 14.00
N GLU A 258 -11.01 27.25 15.26
CA GLU A 258 -10.45 26.34 16.28
C GLU A 258 -9.14 25.62 15.84
N GLY A 259 -8.31 26.30 15.05
CA GLY A 259 -7.05 25.75 14.54
C GLY A 259 -7.19 24.82 13.34
N GLN A 260 -8.37 24.77 12.71
CA GLN A 260 -8.60 24.06 11.45
C GLN A 260 -9.32 24.91 10.41
N TYR A 261 -8.90 24.85 9.14
CA TYR A 261 -9.66 25.37 8.03
C TYR A 261 -10.92 24.54 7.84
N ARG A 262 -12.07 25.20 7.95
CA ARG A 262 -13.40 24.62 7.72
C ARG A 262 -14.12 25.41 6.65
N VAL A 263 -14.96 24.72 5.87
CA VAL A 263 -15.87 25.41 4.96
C VAL A 263 -16.97 26.07 5.78
N ILE A 264 -17.03 27.39 5.75
CA ILE A 264 -18.07 28.15 6.46
C ILE A 264 -19.20 28.56 5.52
N ASP A 265 -18.95 28.71 4.23
CA ASP A 265 -19.96 29.16 3.27
C ASP A 265 -19.76 28.49 1.91
N GLN A 266 -20.82 28.43 1.10
CA GLN A 266 -20.76 28.02 -0.29
C GLN A 266 -21.67 28.92 -1.13
N GLU A 267 -21.23 29.23 -2.34
CA GLU A 267 -22.02 30.03 -3.27
C GLU A 267 -23.23 29.24 -3.80
N GLY A 268 -24.41 29.56 -3.29
CA GLY A 268 -25.67 28.92 -3.68
C GLY A 268 -25.86 27.54 -3.06
N VAL A 269 -26.56 26.65 -3.77
CA VAL A 269 -26.78 25.26 -3.38
C VAL A 269 -26.11 24.33 -4.36
N VAL A 270 -25.59 23.20 -3.87
CA VAL A 270 -24.99 22.16 -4.71
C VAL A 270 -26.10 21.20 -5.11
N VAL A 271 -26.27 20.96 -6.40
CA VAL A 271 -27.35 20.14 -6.94
C VAL A 271 -26.76 19.03 -7.78
N TRP A 272 -27.20 17.81 -7.50
CA TRP A 272 -27.02 16.67 -8.38
C TRP A 272 -28.27 16.55 -9.26
N TYR A 273 -28.07 16.52 -10.56
CA TYR A 273 -29.16 16.53 -11.54
C TYR A 273 -28.88 15.55 -12.67
N ARG A 274 -29.94 15.18 -13.38
CA ARG A 274 -29.85 14.37 -14.59
C ARG A 274 -30.36 15.18 -15.77
N GLU A 275 -29.63 15.14 -16.88
CA GLU A 275 -30.07 15.80 -18.10
C GLU A 275 -31.28 15.08 -18.69
N LEU A 276 -32.19 15.86 -19.25
CA LEU A 276 -33.30 15.32 -20.01
C LEU A 276 -32.81 14.95 -21.42
N PRO A 277 -33.25 13.81 -21.98
CA PRO A 277 -32.93 13.49 -23.36
C PRO A 277 -33.46 14.59 -24.30
N GLU A 278 -32.67 14.95 -25.31
CA GLU A 278 -33.06 15.94 -26.32
C GLU A 278 -34.41 15.56 -26.95
N GLY A 279 -35.40 16.44 -26.83
CA GLY A 279 -36.76 16.25 -27.38
C GLY A 279 -37.85 15.99 -26.33
N GLU A 280 -37.49 15.79 -25.06
CA GLU A 280 -38.44 15.70 -23.95
C GLU A 280 -38.58 17.05 -23.22
N GLU A 281 -38.69 18.15 -23.98
CA GLU A 281 -39.05 19.44 -23.39
C GLU A 281 -40.43 19.29 -22.73
N PRO A 282 -40.57 19.59 -21.42
CA PRO A 282 -41.89 19.59 -20.79
C PRO A 282 -42.74 20.58 -21.58
N ALA A 283 -43.82 20.09 -22.19
CA ALA A 283 -44.72 20.90 -22.99
C ALA A 283 -45.03 22.18 -22.19
N PRO A 284 -44.68 23.37 -22.71
CA PRO A 284 -44.83 24.60 -21.95
C PRO A 284 -46.28 24.70 -21.49
N GLU A 285 -46.51 24.69 -20.17
CA GLU A 285 -47.84 24.83 -19.62
C GLU A 285 -48.44 26.12 -20.19
N ASP A 286 -49.47 25.96 -21.01
CA ASP A 286 -49.96 26.98 -21.92
C ASP A 286 -50.33 28.26 -21.14
N PRO A 287 -49.56 29.37 -21.25
CA PRO A 287 -49.71 30.55 -20.40
C PRO A 287 -51.01 31.34 -20.67
N LYS A 288 -51.90 30.81 -21.52
CA LYS A 288 -53.13 31.45 -21.99
C LYS A 288 -54.43 30.73 -21.62
N SER A 289 -54.44 29.71 -20.77
CA SER A 289 -55.73 29.10 -20.32
C SER A 289 -56.52 29.95 -19.30
N LYS A 290 -56.62 31.26 -19.53
CA LYS A 290 -57.70 32.12 -18.99
C LYS A 290 -59.00 31.88 -19.77
N ALA A 291 -59.47 30.64 -19.85
CA ALA A 291 -60.80 30.34 -20.37
C ALA A 291 -61.71 29.96 -19.20
N LYS A 292 -62.72 30.82 -18.95
CA LYS A 292 -63.81 30.61 -18.00
C LYS A 292 -64.61 29.35 -18.36
N ALA A 293 -64.13 28.16 -17.99
CA ALA A 293 -64.92 26.94 -18.04
C ALA A 293 -65.50 26.70 -16.64
N LYS A 294 -66.78 27.03 -16.49
CA LYS A 294 -67.59 26.76 -15.30
C LYS A 294 -67.89 25.25 -15.26
N VAL A 295 -66.89 24.43 -14.94
CA VAL A 295 -67.07 22.98 -14.74
C VAL A 295 -67.11 22.74 -13.24
N LYS A 296 -68.29 22.41 -12.73
CA LYS A 296 -68.46 21.77 -11.42
C LYS A 296 -67.86 20.37 -11.52
N ALA A 297 -66.58 20.21 -11.18
CA ALA A 297 -65.98 18.92 -10.94
C ALA A 297 -65.88 18.70 -9.42
N GLN A 298 -66.46 17.61 -8.94
CA GLN A 298 -66.23 17.07 -7.61
C GLN A 298 -64.74 16.74 -7.45
N PRO A 299 -64.16 16.89 -6.25
CA PRO A 299 -62.79 16.46 -5.99
C PRO A 299 -62.75 14.93 -6.08
N GLN A 300 -62.23 14.41 -7.19
CA GLN A 300 -61.71 13.05 -7.19
C GLN A 300 -60.36 13.07 -6.46
N PRO A 301 -60.06 12.05 -5.65
CA PRO A 301 -58.76 11.93 -5.00
C PRO A 301 -57.68 11.92 -6.08
N THR A 302 -56.66 12.76 -5.89
CA THR A 302 -55.45 12.85 -6.70
C THR A 302 -54.90 11.44 -6.93
N GLN A 303 -55.15 10.87 -8.10
CA GLN A 303 -54.36 9.74 -8.57
C GLN A 303 -52.95 10.29 -8.75
N VAL A 304 -52.03 9.78 -7.94
CA VAL A 304 -50.59 9.87 -8.20
C VAL A 304 -50.41 9.38 -9.63
N ILE A 305 -50.04 10.27 -10.54
CA ILE A 305 -49.59 9.87 -11.86
C ILE A 305 -48.26 9.18 -11.59
N GLU A 306 -48.28 7.86 -11.50
CA GLU A 306 -47.07 7.05 -11.69
C GLU A 306 -46.59 7.39 -13.10
N LEU A 307 -45.55 8.23 -13.20
CA LEU A 307 -44.77 8.34 -14.42
C LEU A 307 -44.32 6.91 -14.75
N PRO A 308 -44.70 6.34 -15.91
CA PRO A 308 -44.36 4.96 -16.23
C PRO A 308 -42.84 4.80 -16.16
N GLY A 309 -42.40 3.84 -15.35
CA GLY A 309 -41.03 3.70 -14.88
C GLY A 309 -39.96 3.87 -15.96
N LEU A 310 -39.37 5.06 -15.99
CA LEU A 310 -38.03 5.23 -16.54
C LEU A 310 -37.13 4.37 -15.67
N SER A 311 -36.62 3.26 -16.23
CA SER A 311 -35.65 2.46 -15.50
C SER A 311 -34.42 3.33 -15.23
N SER A 312 -33.68 3.07 -14.15
CA SER A 312 -32.44 3.82 -13.85
C SER A 312 -31.44 3.84 -15.03
N ALA A 313 -31.59 2.90 -15.97
CA ALA A 313 -30.82 2.81 -17.21
C ALA A 313 -31.19 3.86 -18.29
N GLU A 314 -32.37 4.48 -18.22
CA GLU A 314 -32.81 5.49 -19.20
C GLU A 314 -32.46 6.92 -18.78
N LEU A 315 -32.17 7.12 -17.50
CA LEU A 315 -31.74 8.41 -16.99
C LEU A 315 -30.24 8.60 -17.25
N GLY A 316 -29.86 9.73 -17.87
CA GLY A 316 -28.46 10.08 -18.13
C GLY A 316 -27.58 10.11 -16.87
N PRO A 317 -26.24 10.19 -17.01
CA PRO A 317 -25.33 10.21 -15.88
C PRO A 317 -25.64 11.38 -14.95
N ILE A 318 -25.41 11.18 -13.64
CA ILE A 318 -25.55 12.24 -12.65
C ILE A 318 -24.50 13.32 -12.94
N LYS A 319 -24.94 14.57 -13.01
CA LYS A 319 -24.08 15.75 -13.05
C LYS A 319 -24.22 16.52 -11.75
N VAL A 320 -23.19 17.27 -11.40
CA VAL A 320 -23.17 18.13 -10.22
C VAL A 320 -22.93 19.58 -10.65
N GLY A 321 -23.60 20.51 -10.01
CA GLY A 321 -23.42 21.95 -10.28
C GLY A 321 -23.87 22.82 -9.12
N ARG A 322 -23.48 24.10 -9.15
CA ARG A 322 -23.96 25.11 -8.19
C ARG A 322 -25.00 26.03 -8.79
N PHE A 323 -26.08 26.23 -8.05
CA PHE A 323 -27.24 26.98 -8.50
C PHE A 323 -27.74 27.92 -7.41
N ALA A 324 -28.34 29.04 -7.82
CA ALA A 324 -29.02 29.91 -6.87
C ALA A 324 -30.39 29.32 -6.53
N LEU A 325 -30.77 29.38 -5.26
CA LEU A 325 -32.11 29.00 -4.80
C LEU A 325 -33.03 30.23 -4.84
N ILE A 326 -34.21 30.13 -5.47
CA ILE A 326 -35.19 31.23 -5.49
C ILE A 326 -36.16 31.14 -4.32
N GLY A 327 -36.23 32.22 -3.56
CA GLY A 327 -37.35 32.52 -2.68
C GLY A 327 -37.45 31.64 -1.43
N ASP A 328 -38.56 31.78 -0.72
CA ASP A 328 -38.94 31.03 0.47
C ASP A 328 -39.68 29.71 0.13
N GLY A 329 -39.83 29.41 -1.16
CA GLY A 329 -40.56 28.24 -1.65
C GLY A 329 -40.03 26.91 -1.11
N LEU A 330 -38.72 26.79 -0.88
CA LEU A 330 -38.12 25.57 -0.34
C LEU A 330 -38.66 25.25 1.06
N GLY A 331 -38.78 26.24 1.95
CA GLY A 331 -39.32 26.03 3.29
C GLY A 331 -40.75 25.51 3.26
N ARG A 332 -41.58 26.07 2.37
CA ARG A 332 -42.95 25.60 2.15
C ARG A 332 -42.98 24.17 1.62
N PHE A 333 -42.15 23.90 0.62
CA PHE A 333 -42.01 22.60 -0.03
C PHE A 333 -41.61 21.50 0.97
N LEU A 334 -40.69 21.82 1.89
CA LEU A 334 -40.25 20.92 2.96
C LEU A 334 -41.37 20.68 3.97
N GLY A 335 -42.08 21.74 4.37
CA GLY A 335 -43.21 21.66 5.28
C GLY A 335 -44.33 20.74 4.78
N MET A 336 -44.67 20.80 3.49
CA MET A 336 -45.66 19.90 2.87
C MET A 336 -45.24 18.43 2.89
N ARG A 337 -43.93 18.16 2.96
CA ARG A 337 -43.34 16.82 2.99
C ARG A 337 -43.09 16.29 4.41
N GLY A 338 -43.49 17.07 5.43
CA GLY A 338 -43.36 16.73 6.85
C GLY A 338 -42.01 17.10 7.45
N ILE A 339 -41.20 17.90 6.76
CA ILE A 339 -39.93 18.42 7.26
C ILE A 339 -40.17 19.83 7.80
N HIS A 340 -40.10 19.97 9.12
CA HIS A 340 -40.36 21.25 9.82
C HIS A 340 -39.10 21.89 10.42
N ARG A 341 -37.93 21.40 9.99
CA ARG A 341 -36.62 21.81 10.47
C ARG A 341 -35.71 22.15 9.29
N PRO A 342 -34.66 22.96 9.52
CA PRO A 342 -33.63 23.15 8.52
C PRO A 342 -32.98 21.81 8.14
N ILE A 343 -32.52 21.71 6.90
CA ILE A 343 -31.88 20.50 6.39
C ILE A 343 -30.53 20.82 5.74
N HIS A 344 -29.61 19.88 5.84
CA HIS A 344 -28.30 19.95 5.22
C HIS A 344 -28.34 19.49 3.77
N TYR A 345 -29.05 18.39 3.50
CA TYR A 345 -29.26 17.89 2.16
C TYR A 345 -30.65 17.26 2.00
N LEU A 346 -31.07 17.10 0.74
CA LEU A 346 -32.29 16.45 0.30
C LEU A 346 -31.96 15.47 -0.83
N ILE A 347 -32.49 14.25 -0.75
CA ILE A 347 -32.44 13.21 -1.78
C ILE A 347 -33.85 12.98 -2.30
N CYS A 348 -34.06 13.09 -3.60
CA CYS A 348 -35.33 12.78 -4.26
C CYS A 348 -35.37 11.34 -4.77
N GLU A 349 -36.54 10.97 -5.28
CA GLU A 349 -36.76 9.67 -5.89
C GLU A 349 -35.77 9.46 -7.02
N GLU A 350 -35.24 8.24 -7.13
CA GLU A 350 -34.40 7.81 -8.26
C GLU A 350 -33.09 8.60 -8.41
N ALA A 351 -32.73 9.42 -7.41
CA ALA A 351 -31.42 10.05 -7.35
C ALA A 351 -30.32 9.00 -7.37
N PHE A 352 -30.46 8.03 -6.48
CA PHE A 352 -29.53 6.94 -6.24
C PHE A 352 -30.33 5.64 -6.15
N ASP A 353 -29.84 4.58 -6.79
CA ASP A 353 -30.57 3.33 -6.83
C ASP A 353 -30.65 2.70 -5.43
N GLY A 354 -31.83 2.20 -5.07
CA GLY A 354 -32.02 1.61 -3.75
C GLY A 354 -32.09 2.55 -2.55
N ILE A 355 -31.89 3.86 -2.73
CA ILE A 355 -32.00 4.85 -1.65
C ILE A 355 -33.39 5.50 -1.70
N LYS A 356 -34.04 5.61 -0.53
CA LYS A 356 -35.32 6.29 -0.40
C LYS A 356 -35.15 7.81 -0.41
N PHE A 357 -36.16 8.52 -0.86
CA PHE A 357 -36.19 9.97 -0.82
C PHE A 357 -36.33 10.46 0.63
N GLN A 358 -35.40 11.31 1.06
CA GLN A 358 -35.18 11.66 2.46
C GLN A 358 -34.37 12.95 2.56
N ALA A 359 -34.30 13.52 3.75
CA ALA A 359 -33.48 14.69 4.05
C ALA A 359 -32.66 14.47 5.32
N LEU A 360 -31.48 15.07 5.40
CA LEU A 360 -30.70 15.14 6.63
C LEU A 360 -30.98 16.46 7.34
N THR A 361 -31.55 16.41 8.53
CA THR A 361 -31.87 17.59 9.33
C THR A 361 -30.62 18.23 9.95
N ASP A 362 -30.76 19.45 10.45
CA ASP A 362 -29.75 20.17 11.24
C ASP A 362 -29.33 19.46 12.54
N GLU A 363 -30.15 18.53 13.03
CA GLU A 363 -29.83 17.66 14.17
C GLU A 363 -29.08 16.37 13.76
N GLY A 364 -28.69 16.23 12.49
CA GLY A 364 -28.05 15.01 11.98
C GLY A 364 -29.00 13.81 11.88
N GLN A 365 -30.31 14.04 11.79
CA GLN A 365 -31.30 12.97 11.66
C GLN A 365 -31.71 12.80 10.19
N VAL A 366 -31.61 11.58 9.69
CA VAL A 366 -32.18 11.20 8.40
C VAL A 366 -33.70 11.06 8.55
N GLN A 367 -34.44 11.91 7.86
CA GLN A 367 -35.89 11.93 7.86
C GLN A 367 -36.44 11.59 6.48
N GLU A 368 -37.16 10.48 6.37
CA GLU A 368 -37.88 10.09 5.15
C GLU A 368 -38.97 11.12 4.81
N LEU A 369 -39.10 11.48 3.54
CA LEU A 369 -40.21 12.34 3.11
C LEU A 369 -41.48 11.49 2.96
N ARG A 370 -42.64 12.12 3.15
CA ARG A 370 -43.94 11.45 2.92
C ARG A 370 -44.36 11.44 1.45
N VAL A 371 -43.95 12.47 0.73
CA VAL A 371 -44.21 12.69 -0.69
C VAL A 371 -42.85 12.98 -1.30
N GLY A 372 -42.54 12.33 -2.40
CA GLY A 372 -41.26 12.57 -3.04
C GLY A 372 -41.20 13.95 -3.71
N CYS A 373 -40.04 14.34 -4.24
CA CYS A 373 -39.72 15.72 -4.58
C CYS A 373 -39.39 16.02 -6.04
N ILE A 374 -39.15 15.00 -6.87
CA ILE A 374 -38.67 15.21 -8.24
C ILE A 374 -39.64 16.02 -9.13
N SER A 375 -40.95 15.96 -8.86
CA SER A 375 -41.97 16.69 -9.64
C SER A 375 -42.01 18.20 -9.34
N ASP A 376 -41.58 18.58 -8.14
CA ASP A 376 -41.80 19.93 -7.61
C ASP A 376 -40.50 20.74 -7.58
N LEU A 377 -39.35 20.09 -7.79
CA LEU A 377 -38.06 20.75 -7.97
C LEU A 377 -37.73 20.86 -9.46
N ARG A 378 -37.53 22.08 -9.93
CA ARG A 378 -37.13 22.33 -11.32
C ARG A 378 -36.06 23.39 -11.43
N PHE A 379 -35.33 23.35 -12.54
CA PHE A 379 -34.50 24.46 -12.97
C PHE A 379 -35.36 25.54 -13.65
N GLU A 380 -35.10 26.80 -13.31
CA GLU A 380 -35.49 27.97 -14.10
C GLU A 380 -34.22 28.56 -14.71
N GLY A 381 -33.96 28.28 -15.98
CA GLY A 381 -32.76 28.74 -16.69
C GLY A 381 -32.42 27.89 -17.91
N GLU A 382 -31.13 27.92 -18.29
CA GLU A 382 -30.62 27.30 -19.52
C GLU A 382 -30.24 25.83 -19.36
N VAL A 383 -30.08 25.33 -18.12
CA VAL A 383 -29.67 23.93 -17.89
C VAL A 383 -30.86 22.99 -18.08
N PRO A 384 -30.85 22.10 -19.10
CA PRO A 384 -31.91 21.14 -19.32
C PRO A 384 -31.71 19.94 -18.38
N GLY A 385 -32.39 19.92 -17.25
CA GLY A 385 -32.26 18.80 -16.33
C GLY A 385 -33.31 18.74 -15.23
N LYS A 386 -33.28 17.66 -14.47
CA LYS A 386 -34.10 17.44 -13.28
C LYS A 386 -33.19 17.35 -12.05
N PRO A 387 -33.36 18.23 -11.05
CA PRO A 387 -32.70 18.09 -9.75
C PRO A 387 -33.14 16.77 -9.10
N VAL A 388 -32.17 15.94 -8.71
CA VAL A 388 -32.44 14.66 -8.03
C VAL A 388 -31.89 14.61 -6.61
N ALA A 389 -30.88 15.41 -6.29
CA ALA A 389 -30.48 15.67 -4.92
C ALA A 389 -29.92 17.09 -4.78
N MET A 390 -29.92 17.63 -3.56
CA MET A 390 -29.29 18.93 -3.28
C MET A 390 -28.68 18.97 -1.88
N ALA A 391 -27.59 19.73 -1.75
CA ALA A 391 -26.98 20.11 -0.49
C ALA A 391 -27.07 21.62 -0.30
N LEU A 392 -27.69 22.02 0.80
CA LEU A 392 -27.94 23.43 1.14
C LEU A 392 -26.75 24.07 1.86
N THR A 393 -25.90 23.25 2.50
CA THR A 393 -24.70 23.69 3.19
C THR A 393 -23.48 22.88 2.77
N PRO A 394 -22.25 23.37 3.02
CA PRO A 394 -21.02 22.61 2.77
C PRO A 394 -20.98 21.28 3.56
N ALA A 395 -21.38 21.34 4.83
CA ALA A 395 -21.52 20.14 5.67
C ALA A 395 -22.52 19.14 5.06
N GLY A 396 -23.63 19.65 4.49
CA GLY A 396 -24.60 18.80 3.79
C GLY A 396 -24.06 18.16 2.51
N ARG A 397 -23.17 18.84 1.77
CA ARG A 397 -22.53 18.25 0.60
C ARG A 397 -21.64 17.08 1.01
N ARG A 398 -20.78 17.30 2.02
CA ARG A 398 -19.90 16.27 2.55
C ARG A 398 -20.69 15.09 3.10
N ALA A 399 -21.69 15.35 3.94
CA ALA A 399 -22.55 14.33 4.51
C ALA A 399 -23.26 13.52 3.42
N LEU A 400 -23.80 14.15 2.37
CA LEU A 400 -24.45 13.39 1.29
C LEU A 400 -23.48 12.44 0.58
N ILE A 401 -22.25 12.89 0.28
CA ILE A 401 -21.23 12.05 -0.36
C ILE A 401 -20.86 10.89 0.57
N ASP A 402 -20.59 11.17 1.85
CA ASP A 402 -20.20 10.16 2.84
C ASP A 402 -21.33 9.15 3.09
N ASP A 403 -22.58 9.62 3.18
CA ASP A 403 -23.76 8.80 3.44
C ASP A 403 -24.09 7.89 2.24
N VAL A 404 -24.05 8.42 1.01
CA VAL A 404 -24.28 7.62 -0.20
C VAL A 404 -23.16 6.60 -0.41
N THR A 405 -21.91 7.00 -0.18
CA THR A 405 -20.76 6.08 -0.26
C THR A 405 -20.87 4.99 0.81
N THR A 406 -21.26 5.36 2.03
CA THR A 406 -21.49 4.41 3.14
C THR A 406 -22.66 3.48 2.84
N PHE A 407 -23.72 3.95 2.20
CA PHE A 407 -24.84 3.10 1.81
C PHE A 407 -24.41 1.97 0.86
N TYR A 408 -23.55 2.26 -0.12
CA TYR A 408 -23.09 1.24 -1.09
C TYR A 408 -21.86 0.44 -0.64
N ALA A 409 -20.96 1.05 0.12
CA ALA A 409 -19.68 0.45 0.51
C ALA A 409 -19.62 0.01 1.99
N GLY A 410 -20.50 0.50 2.85
CA GLY A 410 -20.47 0.29 4.29
C GLY A 410 -19.53 1.24 5.05
N ASN A 411 -18.81 2.11 4.34
CA ASN A 411 -17.87 3.08 4.91
C ASN A 411 -17.67 4.26 3.93
N PRO A 412 -17.45 5.49 4.43
CA PRO A 412 -17.22 6.67 3.59
C PRO A 412 -15.98 6.59 2.69
N ASP A 413 -14.97 5.78 3.03
CA ASP A 413 -13.76 5.58 2.22
C ASP A 413 -14.02 4.83 0.90
N GLY A 414 -15.21 4.26 0.71
CA GLY A 414 -15.59 3.54 -0.50
C GLY A 414 -14.78 2.26 -0.75
N ILE A 415 -14.06 1.74 0.25
CA ILE A 415 -13.11 0.64 0.00
C ILE A 415 -13.80 -0.64 -0.50
N PHE A 416 -15.00 -0.93 0.02
CA PHE A 416 -15.84 -2.04 -0.40
C PHE A 416 -16.84 -1.67 -1.51
N LEU A 417 -16.68 -0.49 -2.13
CA LEU A 417 -17.60 -0.04 -3.17
C LEU A 417 -17.60 -1.04 -4.34
N PRO A 418 -18.77 -1.61 -4.68
CA PRO A 418 -18.91 -2.44 -5.87
C PRO A 418 -18.62 -1.65 -7.15
N ARG A 419 -18.15 -2.33 -8.20
CA ARG A 419 -17.75 -1.65 -9.45
C ARG A 419 -18.90 -0.92 -10.12
N GLU A 420 -20.10 -1.48 -10.04
CA GLU A 420 -21.33 -0.90 -10.57
C GLU A 420 -21.71 0.45 -9.93
N TRP A 421 -21.19 0.77 -8.75
CA TRP A 421 -21.45 2.03 -8.04
C TRP A 421 -20.27 3.02 -8.10
N THR A 422 -19.15 2.64 -8.73
CA THR A 422 -17.95 3.50 -8.81
C THR A 422 -18.26 4.80 -9.54
N ASP A 423 -18.90 4.72 -10.70
CA ASP A 423 -19.25 5.90 -11.51
C ASP A 423 -20.22 6.84 -10.78
N VAL A 424 -21.13 6.29 -9.96
CA VAL A 424 -22.08 7.09 -9.17
C VAL A 424 -21.36 7.86 -8.07
N VAL A 425 -20.48 7.19 -7.30
CA VAL A 425 -19.71 7.83 -6.22
C VAL A 425 -18.72 8.86 -6.80
N GLU A 426 -18.09 8.56 -7.93
CA GLU A 426 -17.24 9.51 -8.64
C GLU A 426 -18.02 10.74 -9.10
N ALA A 427 -19.19 10.53 -9.71
CA ALA A 427 -20.05 11.62 -10.19
C ALA A 427 -20.55 12.53 -9.05
N ILE A 428 -20.94 11.97 -7.90
CA ILE A 428 -21.39 12.81 -6.77
C ILE A 428 -20.25 13.55 -6.07
N SER A 429 -19.04 12.98 -6.11
CA SER A 429 -17.84 13.55 -5.49
C SER A 429 -17.19 14.63 -6.37
N ALA A 430 -17.58 14.71 -7.64
CA ALA A 430 -17.05 15.70 -8.57
C ALA A 430 -17.20 17.13 -8.04
N SER A 431 -16.28 18.00 -8.47
CA SER A 431 -16.35 19.42 -8.13
C SER A 431 -17.62 20.04 -8.74
N PRO A 432 -18.44 20.75 -7.96
CA PRO A 432 -19.66 21.38 -8.47
C PRO A 432 -19.35 22.65 -9.29
N GLY A 433 -18.08 23.08 -9.36
CA GLY A 433 -17.66 24.30 -10.04
C GLY A 433 -18.20 25.58 -9.39
N PHE A 434 -18.15 26.67 -10.15
CA PHE A 434 -18.66 27.98 -9.74
C PHE A 434 -20.17 28.08 -9.93
N LEU A 435 -20.79 29.08 -9.29
CA LEU A 435 -22.22 29.36 -9.40
C LEU A 435 -22.65 29.63 -10.86
N ILE A 436 -23.61 28.85 -11.35
CA ILE A 436 -24.21 29.02 -12.69
C ILE A 436 -25.34 30.05 -12.59
N GLY A 437 -24.99 31.33 -12.56
CA GLY A 437 -25.92 32.43 -12.23
C GLY A 437 -27.17 32.60 -13.13
N ALA A 438 -27.18 32.04 -14.34
CA ALA A 438 -28.33 32.08 -15.24
C ALA A 438 -29.43 31.08 -14.86
N THR A 439 -29.08 30.00 -14.14
CA THR A 439 -30.01 28.93 -13.80
C THR A 439 -30.23 28.88 -12.31
N LYS A 440 -31.50 28.76 -11.93
CA LYS A 440 -31.93 28.78 -10.53
C LYS A 440 -32.77 27.56 -10.21
N ILE A 441 -32.79 27.15 -8.94
CA ILE A 441 -33.67 26.11 -8.44
C ILE A 441 -34.94 26.74 -7.88
N VAL A 442 -36.07 26.21 -8.31
CA VAL A 442 -37.40 26.57 -7.78
C VAL A 442 -38.08 25.33 -7.25
N ALA A 443 -38.60 25.46 -6.03
CA ALA A 443 -39.51 24.50 -5.43
C ALA A 443 -40.95 25.01 -5.65
N ASP A 444 -41.63 24.44 -6.63
CA ASP A 444 -43.01 24.80 -6.94
C ASP A 444 -43.95 24.10 -5.96
N THR A 445 -44.71 24.89 -5.21
CA THR A 445 -45.71 24.39 -4.27
C THR A 445 -47.06 24.94 -4.68
N LYS A 446 -47.97 24.04 -5.09
CA LYS A 446 -49.34 24.41 -5.48
C LYS A 446 -50.16 24.96 -4.30
N GLU A 447 -49.74 24.70 -3.07
CA GLU A 447 -50.39 25.20 -1.86
C GLU A 447 -49.69 26.46 -1.37
N SER A 448 -50.41 27.60 -1.32
CA SER A 448 -49.87 28.87 -0.83
C SER A 448 -49.78 28.97 0.70
N ASP A 449 -50.50 28.12 1.42
CA ASP A 449 -50.84 28.36 2.83
C ASP A 449 -49.91 27.65 3.82
N ALA A 450 -48.96 26.83 3.35
CA ALA A 450 -48.01 26.16 4.24
C ALA A 450 -47.02 27.18 4.87
N PRO A 451 -46.67 26.99 6.16
CA PRO A 451 -45.84 27.93 6.90
C PRO A 451 -44.46 28.08 6.27
N ILE A 452 -43.97 29.32 6.22
CA ILE A 452 -42.60 29.61 5.78
C ILE A 452 -41.65 29.15 6.88
N LEU A 453 -40.84 28.15 6.56
CA LEU A 453 -39.81 27.60 7.43
C LEU A 453 -38.43 28.05 6.95
N THR A 454 -37.53 28.30 7.89
CA THR A 454 -36.11 28.45 7.56
C THR A 454 -35.59 27.08 7.11
N ALA A 455 -35.38 26.92 5.80
CA ALA A 455 -34.96 25.64 5.22
C ALA A 455 -33.46 25.34 5.39
N ILE A 456 -32.64 26.40 5.52
CA ILE A 456 -31.18 26.28 5.53
C ILE A 456 -30.67 26.47 6.96
N PRO A 457 -29.91 25.51 7.51
CA PRO A 457 -29.33 25.64 8.84
C PRO A 457 -28.31 26.78 8.87
N PRO A 458 -28.03 27.34 10.07
CA PRO A 458 -26.93 28.29 10.20
C PRO A 458 -25.63 27.64 9.74
N GLN A 459 -24.78 28.40 9.07
CA GLN A 459 -23.52 27.89 8.53
C GLN A 459 -22.57 27.25 9.55
N SER A 460 -22.70 27.62 10.82
CA SER A 460 -21.97 27.03 11.94
C SER A 460 -22.48 25.64 12.36
N SER A 461 -23.54 25.11 11.75
CA SER A 461 -24.04 23.77 12.04
C SER A 461 -23.02 22.74 11.56
N VAL A 462 -22.37 22.06 12.49
CA VAL A 462 -21.46 20.96 12.19
C VAL A 462 -22.24 19.66 12.18
N ILE A 463 -22.10 18.91 11.10
CA ILE A 463 -22.55 17.52 11.00
C ILE A 463 -21.32 16.70 10.65
N ASP A 464 -21.05 15.69 11.47
CA ASP A 464 -19.92 14.80 11.32
C ASP A 464 -20.38 13.34 11.26
N GLY A 465 -19.64 12.54 10.50
CA GLY A 465 -19.85 11.11 10.37
C GLY A 465 -20.86 10.74 9.29
N ALA A 466 -20.92 9.44 9.00
CA ALA A 466 -21.87 8.87 8.07
C ALA A 466 -23.18 8.52 8.80
N HIS A 467 -24.30 8.80 8.14
CA HIS A 467 -25.65 8.56 8.61
C HIS A 467 -26.24 7.39 7.86
N GLN A 468 -27.12 6.66 8.56
CA GLN A 468 -27.78 5.51 7.95
C GLN A 468 -28.93 5.99 7.06
N LEU A 469 -28.71 5.95 5.75
CA LEU A 469 -29.74 6.24 4.76
C LEU A 469 -30.84 5.16 4.78
N ALA A 470 -32.09 5.59 4.63
CA ALA A 470 -33.23 4.68 4.52
C ALA A 470 -33.23 3.97 3.15
N PRO A 471 -33.26 2.63 3.11
CA PRO A 471 -33.37 1.89 1.86
C PRO A 471 -34.75 2.04 1.22
N ARG A 472 -34.80 1.98 -0.11
CA ARG A 472 -36.04 2.08 -0.90
C ARG A 472 -37.00 0.93 -0.62
N ASP A 473 -36.48 -0.29 -0.54
CA ASP A 473 -37.24 -1.48 -0.23
C ASP A 473 -36.38 -2.50 0.54
N SER A 474 -36.99 -3.58 1.03
CA SER A 474 -36.29 -4.61 1.82
C SER A 474 -35.32 -5.47 1.01
N ARG A 475 -35.30 -5.35 -0.33
CA ARG A 475 -34.37 -6.07 -1.21
C ARG A 475 -33.10 -5.26 -1.43
N THR A 476 -33.18 -3.94 -1.39
CA THR A 476 -31.99 -3.09 -1.39
C THR A 476 -31.55 -2.80 0.04
N ALA A 477 -30.73 -3.67 0.62
CA ALA A 477 -30.12 -3.40 1.91
C ALA A 477 -28.92 -2.45 1.75
N ALA A 478 -28.75 -1.54 2.71
CA ALA A 478 -27.48 -0.83 2.87
C ALA A 478 -26.36 -1.84 3.08
N ALA A 479 -25.18 -1.56 2.53
CA ALA A 479 -24.01 -2.40 2.76
C ALA A 479 -23.70 -2.49 4.26
N PRO A 480 -23.30 -3.68 4.77
CA PRO A 480 -22.87 -3.83 6.16
C PRO A 480 -21.73 -2.87 6.50
N ILE A 481 -21.75 -2.33 7.72
CA ILE A 481 -20.75 -1.36 8.18
C ILE A 481 -19.35 -1.98 8.04
N ALA A 482 -18.47 -1.25 7.37
CA ALA A 482 -17.08 -1.64 7.17
C ALA A 482 -16.15 -0.79 8.05
N LEU A 483 -15.22 -1.48 8.71
CA LEU A 483 -14.13 -0.85 9.45
C LEU A 483 -12.88 -0.85 8.59
N THR A 484 -12.14 0.26 8.61
CA THR A 484 -10.89 0.44 7.86
C THR A 484 -9.77 0.80 8.82
N VAL A 485 -8.66 0.07 8.73
CA VAL A 485 -7.43 0.37 9.46
C VAL A 485 -6.34 0.75 8.45
N PRO A 486 -5.89 2.02 8.46
CA PRO A 486 -4.74 2.42 7.66
C PRO A 486 -3.44 1.87 8.26
N ILE A 487 -2.59 1.31 7.41
CA ILE A 487 -1.25 0.87 7.80
C ILE A 487 -0.28 2.00 7.46
N THR A 488 0.18 2.73 8.47
CA THR A 488 1.00 3.93 8.30
C THR A 488 2.48 3.73 8.64
N ARG A 489 2.84 2.57 9.20
CA ARG A 489 4.22 2.25 9.64
C ARG A 489 4.61 0.82 9.23
N PRO A 490 5.90 0.58 8.91
CA PRO A 490 6.39 -0.77 8.64
C PRO A 490 6.46 -1.59 9.93
N GLY A 491 6.42 -2.92 9.80
CA GLY A 491 6.58 -3.85 10.93
C GLY A 491 5.36 -4.76 11.12
N LYS A 492 5.05 -5.09 12.38
CA LYS A 492 3.94 -5.97 12.72
C LYS A 492 2.78 -5.17 13.30
N GLY A 493 1.57 -5.50 12.88
CA GLY A 493 0.33 -4.95 13.41
C GLY A 493 -0.68 -6.06 13.70
N GLN A 494 -1.76 -5.71 14.40
CA GLN A 494 -2.87 -6.60 14.67
C GLN A 494 -4.18 -5.83 14.52
N ALA A 495 -5.19 -6.48 13.92
CA ALA A 495 -6.57 -6.02 13.86
C ALA A 495 -7.50 -7.13 14.36
N ASP A 496 -8.62 -6.75 14.96
CA ASP A 496 -9.56 -7.64 15.64
C ASP A 496 -10.95 -7.48 15.01
N PRO A 497 -11.20 -8.12 13.85
CA PRO A 497 -12.54 -8.17 13.28
C PRO A 497 -13.51 -8.94 14.20
N PRO A 498 -14.84 -8.81 13.99
CA PRO A 498 -15.83 -9.61 14.71
C PRO A 498 -15.56 -11.13 14.62
N GLY A 499 -16.02 -11.88 15.62
CA GLY A 499 -15.89 -13.34 15.69
C GLY A 499 -14.64 -13.80 16.45
N CYS A 500 -14.05 -14.93 16.05
CA CYS A 500 -12.78 -15.40 16.62
C CYS A 500 -11.54 -14.90 15.86
N SER A 501 -11.74 -14.21 14.73
CA SER A 501 -10.67 -13.87 13.81
C SER A 501 -9.76 -12.79 14.37
N ILE A 502 -8.45 -13.06 14.45
CA ILE A 502 -7.43 -12.06 14.76
C ILE A 502 -6.51 -11.94 13.57
N LEU A 503 -6.39 -10.75 12.99
CA LEU A 503 -5.59 -10.48 11.81
C LEU A 503 -4.22 -9.93 12.19
N ARG A 504 -3.17 -10.72 12.03
CA ARG A 504 -1.78 -10.26 12.16
C ARG A 504 -1.28 -9.76 10.81
N THR A 505 -0.81 -8.53 10.78
CA THR A 505 -0.18 -7.95 9.59
C THR A 505 1.33 -7.89 9.76
N THR A 506 2.07 -8.18 8.70
CA THR A 506 3.52 -7.95 8.63
C THR A 506 3.82 -7.17 7.36
N THR A 507 4.42 -5.99 7.50
CA THR A 507 4.83 -5.14 6.39
C THR A 507 6.34 -5.00 6.28
N SER A 508 6.82 -5.05 5.04
CA SER A 508 8.15 -4.62 4.65
C SER A 508 8.24 -3.07 4.65
N PRO A 509 9.43 -2.46 4.52
CA PRO A 509 9.54 -1.01 4.34
C PRO A 509 8.68 -0.51 3.18
N PHE A 510 8.08 0.68 3.29
CA PHE A 510 7.17 1.23 2.25
C PHE A 510 7.86 1.54 0.92
N ARG A 511 9.19 1.46 0.87
CA ARG A 511 10.00 1.63 -0.34
C ARG A 511 10.79 0.38 -0.63
N SER A 512 10.83 0.02 -1.90
CA SER A 512 11.71 -1.03 -2.40
C SER A 512 12.77 -0.42 -3.31
N TYR A 513 14.03 -0.53 -2.93
CA TYR A 513 15.16 -0.03 -3.72
C TYR A 513 15.72 -1.14 -4.61
N GLY A 514 15.96 -0.81 -5.88
CA GLY A 514 16.64 -1.68 -6.83
C GLY A 514 15.74 -2.68 -7.57
N PHE A 515 16.22 -3.15 -8.73
CA PHE A 515 15.49 -4.02 -9.66
C PHE A 515 15.11 -5.40 -9.09
N SER A 516 15.83 -5.88 -8.06
CA SER A 516 15.55 -7.18 -7.43
C SER A 516 14.26 -7.21 -6.61
N SER A 517 13.73 -6.05 -6.24
CA SER A 517 12.43 -5.91 -5.58
C SER A 517 11.25 -6.37 -6.43
N LEU A 518 11.41 -6.39 -7.76
CA LEU A 518 10.40 -6.89 -8.69
C LEU A 518 10.23 -8.43 -8.59
N VAL A 519 11.14 -9.13 -7.92
CA VAL A 519 11.14 -10.59 -7.86
C VAL A 519 10.83 -11.05 -6.43
N SER A 520 9.55 -11.36 -6.20
CA SER A 520 8.99 -12.28 -5.19
C SER A 520 8.74 -11.86 -3.73
N LYS A 521 9.25 -10.72 -3.21
CA LYS A 521 8.98 -10.37 -1.80
C LYS A 521 7.65 -9.62 -1.62
N PRO A 522 6.73 -10.11 -0.76
CA PRO A 522 5.51 -9.37 -0.45
C PRO A 522 5.84 -8.10 0.35
N PHE A 523 5.14 -7.02 0.04
CA PHE A 523 5.13 -5.84 0.88
C PHE A 523 4.31 -6.10 2.15
N LEU A 524 3.08 -6.62 2.01
CA LEU A 524 2.16 -6.88 3.10
C LEU A 524 1.80 -8.37 3.15
N THR A 525 1.93 -8.99 4.30
CA THR A 525 1.40 -10.32 4.60
C THR A 525 0.34 -10.20 5.69
N VAL A 526 -0.81 -10.84 5.48
CA VAL A 526 -1.90 -10.91 6.46
C VAL A 526 -2.12 -12.36 6.85
N GLU A 527 -2.14 -12.62 8.17
CA GLU A 527 -2.33 -13.93 8.77
C GLU A 527 -3.53 -13.90 9.70
N GLU A 528 -4.35 -14.94 9.69
CA GLU A 528 -5.38 -15.21 10.69
C GLU A 528 -4.72 -16.03 11.82
N VAL A 529 -4.87 -15.61 13.08
CA VAL A 529 -4.18 -16.22 14.24
C VAL A 529 -5.09 -16.44 15.44
N GLY A 530 -6.39 -16.20 15.32
CA GLY A 530 -7.37 -16.26 16.41
C GLY A 530 -8.26 -17.51 16.40
N CYS A 531 -8.67 -18.01 15.23
CA CYS A 531 -9.60 -19.14 15.09
C CYS A 531 -8.92 -20.52 15.05
N GLY A 532 -7.60 -20.61 15.28
CA GLY A 532 -6.85 -21.87 15.26
C GLY A 532 -5.36 -21.69 14.95
N ASP A 533 -4.79 -22.64 14.21
CA ASP A 533 -3.40 -22.55 13.76
C ASP A 533 -3.22 -21.35 12.80
N PRO A 534 -2.13 -20.57 12.95
CA PRO A 534 -1.84 -19.43 12.09
C PRO A 534 -1.95 -19.75 10.60
N LYS A 535 -2.82 -19.04 9.88
CA LYS A 535 -3.06 -19.22 8.45
C LYS A 535 -2.76 -17.94 7.68
N VAL A 536 -1.85 -18.01 6.71
CA VAL A 536 -1.61 -16.90 5.79
C VAL A 536 -2.83 -16.73 4.89
N LEU A 537 -3.48 -15.56 4.98
CA LEU A 537 -4.67 -15.21 4.21
C LEU A 537 -4.30 -14.55 2.88
N ALA A 538 -3.35 -13.61 2.92
CA ALA A 538 -2.97 -12.82 1.76
C ALA A 538 -1.50 -12.41 1.80
N ARG A 539 -0.92 -12.25 0.61
CA ARG A 539 0.40 -11.68 0.38
C ARG A 539 0.30 -10.68 -0.77
N VAL A 540 0.46 -9.40 -0.47
CA VAL A 540 0.37 -8.30 -1.44
C VAL A 540 1.77 -7.75 -1.72
N GLY A 541 2.15 -7.70 -3.00
CA GLY A 541 3.46 -7.20 -3.44
C GLY A 541 3.55 -5.67 -3.48
N TYR A 542 4.75 -5.16 -3.77
CA TYR A 542 5.00 -3.72 -3.98
C TYR A 542 4.35 -3.14 -5.25
N SER A 543 3.86 -3.98 -6.15
CA SER A 543 3.03 -3.53 -7.26
C SER A 543 1.67 -3.00 -6.80
N GLY A 544 1.29 -3.29 -5.56
CA GLY A 544 0.00 -2.93 -5.02
C GLY A 544 -1.14 -3.81 -5.54
N GLY A 545 -2.36 -3.29 -5.42
CA GLY A 545 -3.61 -3.91 -5.85
C GLY A 545 -4.62 -4.09 -4.71
N THR A 546 -5.79 -4.57 -5.09
CA THR A 546 -6.88 -4.94 -4.17
C THR A 546 -6.95 -6.45 -4.07
N THR A 547 -7.00 -6.98 -2.85
CA THR A 547 -7.17 -8.41 -2.57
C THR A 547 -8.34 -8.61 -1.64
N ASP A 548 -9.32 -9.39 -2.10
CA ASP A 548 -10.48 -9.80 -1.30
C ASP A 548 -10.26 -11.20 -0.75
N VAL A 549 -10.56 -11.38 0.53
CA VAL A 549 -10.42 -12.65 1.25
C VAL A 549 -11.68 -12.86 2.09
N ALA A 550 -12.28 -14.04 2.00
CA ALA A 550 -13.31 -14.46 2.93
C ALA A 550 -12.66 -15.00 4.21
N LEU A 551 -13.03 -14.44 5.36
CA LEU A 551 -12.64 -14.94 6.68
C LEU A 551 -13.65 -16.00 7.15
N PRO A 552 -13.31 -16.77 8.21
CA PRO A 552 -14.31 -17.45 9.04
C PRO A 552 -15.38 -16.47 9.55
N ASP A 553 -16.49 -17.01 10.06
CA ASP A 553 -17.58 -16.24 10.69
C ASP A 553 -18.26 -15.20 9.78
N ASP A 554 -18.31 -15.47 8.47
CA ASP A 554 -19.00 -14.62 7.49
C ASP A 554 -18.52 -13.16 7.47
N VAL A 555 -17.20 -12.96 7.64
CA VAL A 555 -16.57 -11.64 7.49
C VAL A 555 -15.85 -11.55 6.12
N ASP A 556 -16.11 -10.47 5.39
CA ASP A 556 -15.37 -10.11 4.18
C ASP A 556 -14.18 -9.23 4.56
N LEU A 557 -12.97 -9.60 4.11
CA LEU A 557 -11.74 -8.83 4.28
C LEU A 557 -11.28 -8.28 2.93
N ARG A 558 -11.04 -6.98 2.84
CA ARG A 558 -10.45 -6.32 1.68
C ARG A 558 -9.14 -5.64 2.07
N ILE A 559 -8.10 -5.95 1.31
CA ILE A 559 -6.77 -5.37 1.47
C ILE A 559 -6.50 -4.51 0.24
N VAL A 560 -6.15 -3.24 0.45
CA VAL A 560 -5.80 -2.32 -0.64
C VAL A 560 -4.39 -1.79 -0.40
N VAL A 561 -3.52 -1.97 -1.38
CA VAL A 561 -2.17 -1.41 -1.39
C VAL A 561 -2.02 -0.55 -2.63
N ASP A 562 -1.99 0.77 -2.45
CA ASP A 562 -1.80 1.74 -3.52
C ASP A 562 -0.30 2.02 -3.65
N SER A 563 0.26 1.77 -4.81
CA SER A 563 1.71 1.91 -5.06
C SER A 563 1.97 2.82 -6.27
N ARG A 564 3.04 3.60 -6.21
CA ARG A 564 3.52 4.44 -7.31
C ARG A 564 4.95 4.03 -7.68
N THR A 565 5.26 4.15 -8.96
CA THR A 565 6.64 4.03 -9.44
C THR A 565 7.31 5.38 -9.32
N SER A 566 8.44 5.45 -8.62
CA SER A 566 9.28 6.64 -8.54
C SER A 566 10.61 6.41 -9.25
N THR A 567 11.39 7.47 -9.41
CA THR A 567 12.77 7.37 -9.94
C THR A 567 13.69 6.50 -9.08
N ARG A 568 13.31 6.23 -7.82
CA ARG A 568 14.09 5.46 -6.84
C ARG A 568 13.59 4.02 -6.67
N GLY A 569 12.49 3.62 -7.29
CA GLY A 569 11.91 2.28 -7.19
C GLY A 569 10.39 2.29 -7.02
N LEU A 570 9.84 1.22 -6.45
CA LEU A 570 8.42 1.14 -6.10
C LEU A 570 8.21 1.68 -4.68
N GLU A 571 7.23 2.58 -4.53
CA GLU A 571 6.81 3.13 -3.26
C GLU A 571 5.34 2.84 -3.02
N VAL A 572 5.03 2.21 -1.88
CA VAL A 572 3.67 2.06 -1.41
C VAL A 572 3.22 3.41 -0.86
N ALA A 573 2.27 4.05 -1.55
CA ALA A 573 1.69 5.32 -1.14
C ALA A 573 0.72 5.11 0.02
N ARG A 574 -0.11 4.07 -0.05
CA ARG A 574 -1.15 3.76 0.95
C ARG A 574 -1.30 2.26 1.11
N ALA A 575 -1.57 1.81 2.32
CA ALA A 575 -1.97 0.43 2.59
C ALA A 575 -3.11 0.43 3.61
N ARG A 576 -4.18 -0.29 3.32
CA ARG A 576 -5.39 -0.35 4.14
C ARG A 576 -5.85 -1.80 4.28
N LEU A 577 -6.32 -2.11 5.49
CA LEU A 577 -6.99 -3.35 5.82
C LEU A 577 -8.41 -3.01 6.23
N SER A 578 -9.41 -3.55 5.54
CA SER A 578 -10.80 -3.28 5.87
C SER A 578 -11.61 -4.55 5.94
N TRP A 579 -12.59 -4.59 6.82
CA TRP A 579 -13.47 -5.74 6.97
C TRP A 579 -14.91 -5.32 7.27
N ARG A 580 -15.85 -6.20 6.93
CA ARG A 580 -17.28 -6.07 7.26
C ARG A 580 -17.93 -7.45 7.37
N GLU A 581 -19.03 -7.53 8.10
CA GLU A 581 -19.90 -8.72 8.07
C GLU A 581 -20.51 -8.89 6.68
N LYS A 582 -20.77 -10.12 6.26
CA LYS A 582 -21.49 -10.39 5.01
C LYS A 582 -22.96 -10.00 5.14
N PRO A 583 -23.58 -9.50 4.05
CA PRO A 583 -24.97 -9.08 4.02
C PRO A 583 -25.96 -10.24 4.18
#